data_AF-A0A8C6WH26-F1
#
_entry.id   AF-A0A8C6WH26-F1
#
_cell.length_a   1.000
_cell.length_b   1.000
_cell.length_c   1.000
_cell.angle_alpha   90.00
_cell.angle_beta   90.00
_cell.angle_gamma   90.00
#
_symmetry.space_group_name_H-M   'P 1'
#
loop_
_entity.id
_entity.type
_entity.pdbx_description
1 polymer ?
#
loop_
_entity_poly.entity_id
_entity_poly.type
_entity_poly.pdbx_seq_one_letter_code
_entity_poly.pdbx_strand_id
1 'polypeptide(L)'
;MRFSPQGTETVDADGCCKVCIPRGHPCSLSSSMTVLESQGCKSKRPVNMTSCRGACGTFAFFSARLGSLQRSCSCCQEASTSKRTVELVCPDRSRIVFTYTHIEACECLKAKCSKPVGPFDEPHIPKGAR
;
A
#
# COMPACT_ATOMS: atom_id res chain seq x y z
N MET A 1 -1.48 29.41 13.29
CA MET A 1 -2.48 28.33 13.05
C MET A 1 -1.90 27.03 13.60
N ARG A 2 -2.35 26.57 14.77
CA ARG A 2 -1.90 25.30 15.36
C ARG A 2 -2.67 24.18 14.66
N PHE A 3 -1.98 23.40 13.83
CA PHE A 3 -2.52 22.14 13.32
C PHE A 3 -2.56 21.15 14.47
N SER A 4 -3.73 20.95 15.08
CA SER A 4 -3.98 19.80 15.95
C SER A 4 -4.29 18.59 15.05
N PRO A 5 -3.40 17.60 14.93
CA PRO A 5 -3.78 16.34 14.30
C PRO A 5 -4.82 15.66 15.19
N GLN A 6 -5.94 15.22 14.60
CA GLN A 6 -6.90 14.38 15.30
C GLN A 6 -6.26 12.99 15.48
N GLY A 7 -5.74 12.72 16.67
CA GLY A 7 -5.10 11.47 17.07
C GLY A 7 -5.22 11.27 18.57
N THR A 8 -5.03 10.04 19.03
CA THR A 8 -4.89 9.73 20.47
C THR A 8 -3.40 9.73 20.79
N GLU A 9 -2.98 10.51 21.80
CA GLU A 9 -1.61 10.47 22.29
C GLU A 9 -1.45 9.24 23.18
N THR A 10 -0.47 8.38 22.86
CA THR A 10 -0.03 7.29 23.75
C THR A 10 1.45 7.43 24.00
N VAL A 11 1.93 6.96 25.14
CA VAL A 11 3.36 6.98 25.47
C VAL A 11 3.96 5.63 25.08
N ASP A 12 5.16 5.64 24.50
CA ASP A 12 5.91 4.41 24.23
C ASP A 12 6.16 3.60 25.52
N ALA A 13 6.56 2.33 25.35
CA ALA A 13 6.78 1.42 26.49
C ALA A 13 7.83 1.93 27.49
N ASP A 14 8.74 2.80 27.03
CA ASP A 14 9.80 3.43 27.83
C ASP A 14 9.36 4.73 28.52
N GLY A 15 8.12 5.20 28.28
CA GLY A 15 7.59 6.40 28.92
C GLY A 15 8.15 7.72 28.38
N CYS A 16 8.98 7.68 27.33
CA CYS A 16 9.85 8.79 26.95
C CYS A 16 9.33 9.60 25.77
N CYS A 17 8.51 9.00 24.90
CA CYS A 17 8.01 9.68 23.70
C CYS A 17 6.49 9.59 23.54
N LYS A 18 5.88 10.73 23.20
CA LYS A 18 4.48 10.80 22.77
C LYS A 18 4.35 10.29 21.34
N VAL A 19 3.64 9.18 21.18
CA VAL A 19 3.27 8.64 19.88
C VAL A 19 1.88 9.14 19.53
N CYS A 20 1.79 9.93 18.46
CA CYS A 20 0.52 10.24 17.83
C CYS A 20 0.05 9.00 17.07
N ILE A 21 -1.02 8.36 17.53
CA ILE A 21 -1.74 7.37 16.73
C ILE A 21 -2.58 8.17 15.72
N PRO A 22 -2.24 8.19 14.42
CA PRO A 22 -3.05 8.88 13.44
C PRO A 22 -4.44 8.23 13.44
N ARG A 23 -5.53 9.02 13.38
CA ARG A 23 -6.87 8.51 13.05
C ARG A 23 -6.96 8.07 11.57
N GLY A 24 -6.00 7.29 11.11
CA GLY A 24 -6.11 6.49 9.89
C GLY A 24 -6.63 5.12 10.28
N HIS A 25 -7.56 4.55 9.49
CA HIS A 25 -7.93 3.15 9.68
C HIS A 25 -6.66 2.29 9.57
N PRO A 26 -6.41 1.37 10.51
CA PRO A 26 -5.26 0.49 10.45
C PRO A 26 -5.28 -0.32 9.14
N CYS A 27 -4.10 -0.73 8.67
CA CYS A 27 -4.00 -1.60 7.50
C CYS A 27 -4.90 -2.83 7.71
N SER A 28 -5.91 -2.96 6.84
CA SER A 28 -6.94 -3.98 6.96
C SER A 28 -7.42 -4.45 5.59
N LEU A 29 -7.94 -5.67 5.59
CA LEU A 29 -8.63 -6.24 4.44
C LEU A 29 -10.03 -5.64 4.35
N SER A 30 -10.34 -5.08 3.18
CA SER A 30 -11.67 -4.56 2.85
C SER A 30 -12.27 -5.39 1.73
N SER A 31 -13.55 -5.75 1.84
CA SER A 31 -14.26 -6.58 0.87
C SER A 31 -15.44 -5.85 0.24
N SER A 32 -15.63 -5.96 -1.07
CA SER A 32 -16.75 -5.40 -1.81
C SER A 32 -17.29 -6.36 -2.87
N MET A 33 -18.60 -6.35 -3.10
CA MET A 33 -19.24 -7.19 -4.12
C MET A 33 -19.20 -6.47 -5.47
N THR A 34 -18.46 -7.02 -6.44
CA THR A 34 -18.26 -6.39 -7.76
C THR A 34 -18.53 -7.39 -8.89
N VAL A 35 -19.13 -6.92 -9.98
CA VAL A 35 -19.27 -7.73 -11.20
C VAL A 35 -17.93 -7.75 -11.93
N LEU A 36 -17.37 -8.95 -12.13
CA LEU A 36 -16.12 -9.10 -12.86
C LEU A 36 -16.36 -9.01 -14.36
N GLU A 37 -15.48 -8.30 -15.06
CA GLU A 37 -15.51 -8.15 -16.50
C GLU A 37 -14.12 -8.41 -17.09
N SER A 38 -14.06 -9.26 -18.11
CA SER A 38 -12.83 -9.58 -18.84
C SER A 38 -13.19 -9.99 -20.26
N GLN A 39 -12.44 -9.48 -21.25
CA GLN A 39 -12.67 -9.77 -22.68
C GLN A 39 -14.12 -9.51 -23.15
N GLY A 40 -14.80 -8.54 -22.53
CA GLY A 40 -16.21 -8.22 -22.82
C GLY A 40 -17.24 -9.20 -22.23
N CYS A 41 -16.79 -10.19 -21.45
CA CYS A 41 -17.64 -11.15 -20.75
C CYS A 41 -17.76 -10.77 -19.27
N LYS A 42 -18.93 -11.02 -18.65
CA LYS A 42 -19.23 -10.58 -17.28
C LYS A 42 -19.65 -11.72 -16.37
N SER A 43 -19.34 -11.62 -15.08
CA SER A 43 -19.82 -12.61 -14.10
C SER A 43 -21.33 -12.53 -13.94
N LYS A 44 -22.00 -13.68 -13.83
CA LYS A 44 -23.48 -13.73 -13.68
C LYS A 44 -23.96 -13.09 -12.38
N ARG A 45 -23.13 -13.15 -11.33
CA ARG A 45 -23.38 -12.56 -10.02
C ARG A 45 -22.17 -11.72 -9.59
N PRO A 46 -22.37 -10.71 -8.74
CA PRO A 46 -21.26 -10.03 -8.08
C PRO A 46 -20.38 -11.04 -7.32
N VAL A 47 -19.07 -10.88 -7.44
CA VAL A 47 -18.06 -11.69 -6.76
C VAL A 47 -17.48 -10.87 -5.62
N ASN A 48 -17.17 -11.51 -4.50
CA ASN A 48 -16.52 -10.86 -3.38
C ASN A 48 -15.06 -10.54 -3.75
N MET A 49 -14.76 -9.24 -3.87
CA MET A 49 -13.45 -8.71 -4.14
C MET A 49 -12.82 -8.09 -2.91
N THR A 50 -11.58 -8.47 -2.61
CA THR A 50 -10.83 -7.98 -1.46
C THR A 50 -9.75 -6.99 -1.88
N SER A 51 -9.45 -6.05 -1.00
CA SER A 51 -8.45 -4.99 -1.19
C SER A 51 -7.79 -4.64 0.14
N CYS A 52 -6.50 -4.32 0.11
CA CYS A 52 -5.80 -3.80 1.29
C CYS A 52 -5.93 -2.27 1.34
N ARG A 53 -6.41 -1.75 2.47
CA ARG A 53 -6.51 -0.31 2.70
C ARG A 53 -6.18 0.01 4.15
N GLY A 54 -5.47 1.11 4.36
CA GLY A 54 -5.21 1.66 5.67
C GLY A 54 -3.88 2.38 5.76
N ALA A 55 -3.56 2.85 6.96
CA ALA A 55 -2.31 3.52 7.26
C ALA A 55 -1.26 2.53 7.80
N CYS A 56 -0.01 2.75 7.41
CA CYS A 56 1.16 2.06 7.93
C CYS A 56 2.18 3.06 8.46
N GLY A 57 2.98 2.65 9.44
CA GLY A 57 4.00 3.50 10.04
C GLY A 57 5.11 3.85 9.07
N THR A 58 5.45 5.14 9.00
CA THR A 58 6.60 5.66 8.26
C THR A 58 7.30 6.71 9.10
N PHE A 59 8.63 6.84 8.95
CA PHE A 59 9.39 7.87 9.65
C PHE A 59 10.56 8.36 8.80
N ALA A 60 11.01 9.58 9.11
CA ALA A 60 12.25 10.16 8.62
C ALA A 60 12.89 10.98 9.74
N PHE A 61 14.15 10.75 10.05
CA PHE A 61 14.88 11.53 11.04
C PHE A 61 16.34 11.75 10.61
N PHE A 62 16.97 12.82 11.08
CA PHE A 62 18.38 13.08 10.84
C PHE A 62 19.24 12.26 11.79
N SER A 63 20.07 11.37 11.24
CA SER A 63 21.02 10.57 12.02
C SER A 63 22.39 11.24 12.00
N ALA A 64 22.80 11.82 13.13
CA ALA A 64 24.13 12.41 13.28
C ALA A 64 25.25 11.39 13.03
N ARG A 65 25.04 10.12 13.40
CA ARG A 65 26.00 9.03 13.12
C ARG A 65 26.21 8.78 11.63
N LEU A 66 25.16 8.92 10.81
CA LEU A 66 25.21 8.70 9.37
C LEU A 66 25.41 10.00 8.58
N GLY A 67 25.50 11.15 9.26
CA GLY A 67 25.53 12.47 8.63
C GLY A 67 24.36 12.75 7.67
N SER A 68 23.25 12.01 7.78
CA SER A 68 22.20 11.99 6.76
C SER A 68 20.82 11.57 7.31
N LEU A 69 19.77 11.81 6.51
CA LEU A 69 18.39 11.44 6.85
C LEU A 69 18.15 9.93 6.72
N GLN A 70 17.89 9.25 7.85
CA GLN A 70 17.42 7.87 7.88
C GLN A 70 15.90 7.86 7.70
N ARG A 71 15.41 6.98 6.83
CA ARG A 71 13.98 6.84 6.51
C ARG A 71 13.56 5.38 6.57
N SER A 72 12.32 5.14 7.01
CA SER A 72 11.64 3.86 6.89
C SER A 72 10.23 4.10 6.38
N CYS A 73 9.87 3.39 5.31
CA CYS A 73 8.51 3.41 4.77
C CYS A 73 7.92 2.01 4.84
N SER A 74 6.62 1.94 5.11
CA SER A 74 5.84 0.71 5.03
C SER A 74 4.53 1.01 4.33
N CYS A 75 4.04 0.07 3.54
CA CYS A 75 2.79 0.17 2.79
C CYS A 75 1.84 -0.96 3.19
N CYS A 76 0.53 -0.68 3.18
CA CYS A 76 -0.49 -1.69 3.40
C CYS A 76 -0.62 -2.54 2.13
N GLN A 77 -0.12 -3.77 2.17
CA GLN A 77 -0.03 -4.67 1.01
C GLN A 77 -0.54 -6.06 1.37
N GLU A 78 -0.81 -6.86 0.35
CA GLU A 78 -1.21 -8.25 0.49
C GLU A 78 -0.09 -9.09 1.15
N ALA A 79 -0.41 -9.70 2.29
CA ALA A 79 0.50 -10.63 2.97
C ALA A 79 0.36 -12.05 2.42
N SER A 80 -0.84 -12.40 1.95
CA SER A 80 -1.11 -13.67 1.31
C SER A 80 -2.20 -13.55 0.24
N THR A 81 -2.10 -14.39 -0.77
CA THR A 81 -3.02 -14.43 -1.90
C THR A 81 -3.37 -15.86 -2.29
N SER A 82 -4.51 -16.02 -2.95
CA SER A 82 -4.94 -17.28 -3.56
C SER A 82 -5.42 -17.05 -4.99
N LYS A 83 -5.38 -18.07 -5.85
CA LYS A 83 -6.01 -18.01 -7.17
C LYS A 83 -7.45 -18.49 -7.07
N ARG A 84 -8.40 -17.70 -7.59
CA ARG A 84 -9.83 -18.02 -7.63
C ARG A 84 -10.32 -18.00 -9.07
N THR A 85 -11.20 -18.94 -9.40
CA THR A 85 -11.83 -19.06 -10.72
C THR A 85 -13.29 -18.67 -10.65
N VAL A 86 -13.73 -17.94 -11.67
CA VAL A 86 -15.14 -17.58 -11.88
C VAL A 86 -15.51 -17.82 -13.32
N GLU A 87 -16.76 -18.22 -13.55
CA GLU A 87 -17.32 -18.31 -14.89
C GLU A 87 -17.89 -16.95 -15.32
N LEU A 88 -17.44 -16.44 -16.46
CA LEU A 88 -17.97 -15.23 -17.09
C LEU A 88 -18.85 -15.62 -18.28
N VAL A 89 -19.93 -14.87 -18.49
CA VAL A 89 -20.87 -15.04 -19.59
C VAL A 89 -20.65 -13.92 -20.58
N CYS A 90 -20.45 -14.29 -21.83
CA CYS A 90 -20.21 -13.38 -22.94
C CYS A 90 -21.53 -13.02 -23.66
N PRO A 91 -21.57 -11.94 -24.46
CA PRO A 91 -22.79 -11.53 -25.18
C PRO A 91 -23.34 -12.59 -26.15
N ASP A 92 -22.47 -13.41 -26.72
CA ASP A 92 -22.79 -14.56 -27.59
C ASP A 92 -23.28 -15.80 -26.82
N ARG A 93 -23.49 -15.67 -25.50
CA ARG A 93 -23.86 -16.74 -24.55
C ARG A 93 -22.79 -17.82 -24.36
N SER A 94 -21.59 -17.62 -24.90
CA SER A 94 -20.44 -18.45 -24.54
C SER A 94 -20.02 -18.19 -23.09
N ARG A 95 -19.25 -19.13 -22.52
CA ARG A 95 -18.77 -19.09 -21.15
C ARG A 95 -17.27 -19.23 -21.15
N ILE A 96 -16.60 -18.36 -20.39
CA ILE A 96 -15.15 -18.43 -20.18
C ILE A 96 -14.83 -18.57 -18.70
N VAL A 97 -13.80 -19.34 -18.38
CA VAL A 97 -13.28 -19.44 -17.01
C VAL A 97 -12.20 -18.38 -16.84
N PHE A 98 -12.45 -17.43 -15.94
CA PHE A 98 -11.51 -16.38 -15.60
C PHE A 98 -10.87 -16.67 -14.25
N THR A 99 -9.55 -16.67 -14.20
CA THR A 99 -8.79 -16.84 -12.96
C THR A 99 -8.24 -15.49 -12.50
N TYR A 100 -8.49 -15.11 -11.26
CA TYR A 100 -7.97 -13.89 -10.64
C TYR A 100 -7.23 -14.19 -9.34
N THR A 101 -6.40 -13.25 -8.91
CA THR A 101 -5.71 -13.30 -7.62
C THR A 101 -6.58 -12.65 -6.56
N HIS A 102 -6.95 -13.40 -5.53
CA HIS A 102 -7.71 -12.95 -4.37
C HIS A 102 -6.77 -12.66 -3.19
N ILE A 103 -6.99 -11.56 -2.49
CA ILE A 103 -6.21 -11.20 -1.30
C ILE A 103 -6.85 -11.85 -0.08
N GLU A 104 -6.09 -12.65 0.65
CA GLU A 104 -6.55 -13.36 1.85
C GLU A 104 -6.22 -12.56 3.13
N ALA A 105 -5.08 -11.86 3.15
CA ALA A 105 -4.65 -11.05 4.29
C ALA A 105 -3.84 -9.82 3.86
N CYS A 106 -3.83 -8.79 4.72
CA CYS A 106 -3.10 -7.54 4.51
C CYS A 106 -2.19 -7.24 5.71
N GLU A 107 -0.98 -6.75 5.43
CA GLU A 107 -0.01 -6.34 6.44
C GLU A 107 0.77 -5.09 6.01
N CYS A 108 1.43 -4.45 6.97
CA CYS A 108 2.35 -3.35 6.69
C CYS A 108 3.72 -3.90 6.28
N LEU A 109 3.99 -3.92 4.98
CA LEU A 109 5.25 -4.40 4.43
C LEU A 109 6.23 -3.25 4.20
N LYS A 110 7.50 -3.47 4.54
CA LYS A 110 8.57 -2.47 4.32
C LYS A 110 8.69 -2.16 2.83
N ALA A 111 8.71 -0.87 2.50
CA ALA A 111 8.82 -0.37 1.14
C ALA A 111 10.02 0.58 1.00
N LYS A 112 10.60 0.66 -0.20
CA LYS A 112 11.63 1.65 -0.52
C LYS A 112 10.96 3.02 -0.65
N CYS A 113 11.41 3.99 0.14
CA CYS A 113 11.01 5.38 -0.03
C CYS A 113 11.73 5.96 -1.26
N SER A 114 11.00 6.44 -2.26
CA SER A 114 11.61 7.31 -3.28
C SER A 114 11.91 8.66 -2.64
N LYS A 115 13.13 9.16 -2.81
CA LYS A 115 13.42 10.55 -2.46
C LYS A 115 12.61 11.43 -3.41
N PRO A 116 11.97 12.51 -2.95
CA PRO A 116 11.50 13.53 -3.87
C PRO A 116 12.72 14.01 -4.66
N VAL A 117 12.64 13.96 -5.99
CA VAL A 117 13.66 14.57 -6.85
C VAL A 117 13.57 16.07 -6.59
N GLY A 118 14.49 16.56 -5.76
CA GLY A 118 14.73 17.99 -5.69
C GLY A 118 15.35 18.44 -7.01
N PRO A 119 15.24 19.73 -7.38
CA PRO A 119 15.87 20.28 -8.58
C PRO A 119 17.41 20.25 -8.59
N PHE A 120 18.06 19.45 -7.72
CA PHE A 120 19.51 19.40 -7.54
C PHE A 120 20.10 17.98 -7.39
N ASP A 121 19.31 16.92 -7.56
CA ASP A 121 19.83 15.54 -7.70
C ASP A 121 19.99 15.21 -9.20
N GLU A 122 20.86 15.96 -9.88
CA GLU A 122 21.36 15.53 -11.19
C GLU A 122 22.48 14.50 -10.97
N PRO A 123 22.44 13.31 -11.61
CA PRO A 123 23.55 12.37 -11.56
C PRO A 123 24.79 13.04 -12.14
N HIS A 124 25.83 13.22 -11.32
CA HIS A 124 27.16 13.55 -11.83
C HIS A 124 27.62 12.42 -12.75
N ILE A 125 27.39 12.59 -14.06
CA ILE A 125 28.05 11.84 -15.11
C ILE A 125 29.54 12.22 -15.05
N PRO A 126 30.46 11.29 -14.75
CA PRO A 126 31.88 11.59 -14.88
C PRO A 126 32.15 11.77 -16.38
N LYS A 127 32.41 13.01 -16.82
CA LYS A 127 32.93 13.23 -18.16
C LYS A 127 34.33 12.65 -18.22
N GLY A 128 34.48 11.62 -19.06
CA GLY A 128 35.75 10.97 -19.34
C GLY A 128 36.80 11.97 -19.79
N ALA A 129 38.01 11.77 -19.25
CA ALA A 129 39.21 12.49 -19.64
C ALA A 129 39.54 12.23 -21.12
N ARG A 130 39.89 13.29 -21.84
CA ARG A 130 40.68 13.22 -23.07
C ARG A 130 41.78 14.26 -22.98
#